data_AF-A0A928C5E3-F1
#
_entry.id   AF-A0A928C5E3-F1
#
_cell.length_a   1.000
_cell.length_b   1.000
_cell.length_c   1.000
_cell.angle_alpha   90.00
_cell.angle_beta   90.00
_cell.angle_gamma   90.00
#
_symmetry.space_group_name_H-M   'P 1'
#
loop_
_entity.id
_entity.type
_entity.pdbx_description
1 polymer ?
#
loop_
_entity_poly.entity_id
_entity_poly.type
_entity_poly.pdbx_seq_one_letter_code
_entity_poly.pdbx_strand_id
1 'polypeptide(L)' 'MGALRITPEEIIEMQRLYRQLGTYAAVAREVGRSASSVSKYVQMKGVPTNIRIAVETLS' A
#
# COMPACT_ATOMS: atom_id res chain seq x y z
N MET A 1 -8.72 -18.49 -7.41
CA MET A 1 -7.48 -17.72 -7.22
C MET A 1 -7.70 -16.78 -6.04
N GLY A 2 -7.10 -17.07 -4.88
CA GLY A 2 -7.21 -16.20 -3.70
C GLY A 2 -6.49 -14.88 -3.98
N ALA A 3 -7.20 -13.76 -3.85
CA ALA A 3 -6.59 -12.44 -3.95
C ALA A 3 -5.43 -12.39 -2.94
N LEU A 4 -4.20 -12.14 -3.41
CA LEU A 4 -3.05 -11.87 -2.56
C LEU A 4 -3.46 -10.76 -1.57
N ARG A 5 -3.69 -11.13 -0.31
CA ARG A 5 -4.21 -10.25 0.72
C ARG A 5 -3.11 -9.24 1.05
N ILE A 6 -3.27 -7.99 0.60
CA ILE A 6 -2.37 -6.91 0.98
C ILE A 6 -2.55 -6.69 2.49
N THR A 7 -1.47 -6.76 3.25
CA THR A 7 -1.49 -6.57 4.71
C THR A 7 -1.40 -5.09 5.06
N PRO A 8 -1.91 -4.67 6.24
CA PRO A 8 -1.74 -3.31 6.73
C PRO A 8 -0.27 -2.86 6.81
N GLU A 9 0.63 -3.76 7.22
CA GLU A 9 2.08 -3.50 7.29
C GLU A 9 2.67 -3.20 5.90
N GLU A 10 2.25 -3.96 4.88
CA GLU A 10 2.69 -3.73 3.50
C GLU A 10 2.18 -2.39 2.97
N ILE A 11 1.00 -1.92 3.40
CA ILE A 11 0.47 -0.59 3.04
C ILE A 11 1.30 0.52 3.71
N ILE A 12 1.67 0.36 4.98
CA ILE A 12 2.53 1.32 5.69
C ILE A 12 3.89 1.42 4.99
N GLU A 13 4.47 0.28 4.60
CA GLU A 13 5.73 0.27 3.87
C GLU A 13 5.60 0.94 2.49
N MET A 14 4.50 0.70 1.75
CA MET A 14 4.22 1.42 0.50
C MET A 14 4.14 2.94 0.71
N GLN A 15 3.48 3.40 1.78
CA GLN A 15 3.38 4.83 2.10
C GLN A 15 4.73 5.43 2.48
N ARG A 16 5.53 4.70 3.26
CA ARG A 16 6.89 5.10 3.64
C ARG A 16 7.80 5.20 2.42
N LEU A 17 7.84 4.17 1.58
CA LEU A 17 8.62 4.15 0.35
C LEU A 17 8.16 5.23 -0.63
N TYR A 18 6.86 5.52 -0.70
CA TYR A 18 6.36 6.59 -1.56
C TYR A 18 6.90 7.97 -1.12
N ARG A 19 7.00 8.23 0.19
CA ARG A 19 7.62 9.45 0.72
C ARG A 19 9.12 9.57 0.38
N GLN A 20 9.81 8.43 0.24
CA GLN A 20 11.24 8.40 -0.07
C GLN A 20 11.53 8.45 -1.59
N LEU A 21 10.77 7.69 -2.38
CA LEU A 21 11.00 7.48 -3.81
C LEU A 21 10.19 8.43 -4.71
N GLY A 22 9.12 9.03 -4.17
CA GLY A 22 8.28 10.02 -4.86
C GLY A 22 7.36 9.48 -5.96
N THR A 23 7.51 8.22 -6.39
CA THR A 23 6.73 7.65 -7.51
C THR A 23 6.18 6.26 -7.19
N TYR A 24 4.93 5.99 -7.61
CA TYR A 24 4.29 4.68 -7.41
C TYR A 24 5.00 3.55 -8.15
N ALA A 25 5.62 3.84 -9.29
CA ALA A 25 6.35 2.87 -10.08
C ALA A 25 7.65 2.41 -9.39
N ALA A 26 8.35 3.31 -8.70
CA ALA A 26 9.53 2.94 -7.92
C ALA A 26 9.14 2.08 -6.71
N VAL A 27 8.12 2.48 -5.96
CA VAL A 27 7.59 1.70 -4.83
C VAL A 27 7.16 0.30 -5.29
N ALA A 28 6.43 0.21 -6.41
CA ALA A 28 5.98 -1.04 -7.00
C ALA A 28 7.12 -2.03 -7.30
N ARG A 29 8.28 -1.52 -7.75
CA ARG A 29 9.48 -2.33 -7.98
C ARG A 29 10.06 -2.87 -6.69
N GLU A 30 10.07 -2.07 -5.63
CA GLU A 30 10.60 -2.48 -4.31
C GLU A 30 9.69 -3.52 -3.63
N VAL A 31 8.37 -3.31 -3.64
CA VAL A 31 7.42 -4.21 -2.94
C VAL A 31 6.94 -5.38 -3.80
N GLY A 32 7.40 -5.50 -5.05
CA GLY A 32 6.98 -6.56 -5.98
C GLY A 32 5.48 -6.52 -6.33
N ARG A 33 4.88 -5.32 -6.40
CA ARG A 33 3.45 -5.13 -6.71
C ARG A 33 3.27 -4.30 -7.98
N SER A 34 2.03 -4.22 -8.48
CA SER A 34 1.71 -3.30 -9.57
C SER A 34 1.57 -1.86 -9.06
N ALA A 35 2.00 -0.89 -9.88
CA ALA A 35 1.89 0.54 -9.54
C ALA A 35 0.44 0.98 -9.28
N SER A 36 -0.55 0.41 -9.97
CA SER A 36 -1.97 0.67 -9.70
C SER A 36 -2.40 0.17 -8.32
N SER A 37 -1.89 -0.98 -7.88
CA SER A 37 -2.16 -1.49 -6.54
C SER A 37 -1.52 -0.58 -5.49
N VAL A 38 -0.26 -0.19 -5.68
CA VAL A 38 0.42 0.76 -4.79
C VAL A 38 -0.34 2.08 -4.70
N SER A 39 -0.73 2.68 -5.83
CA SER A 39 -1.50 3.92 -5.85
C SER A 39 -2.80 3.81 -5.05
N LYS A 40 -3.53 2.70 -5.20
CA LYS A 40 -4.75 2.44 -4.44
C LYS A 40 -4.52 2.50 -2.93
N TYR A 41 -3.48 1.83 -2.44
CA TYR A 41 -3.20 1.70 -1.01
C TYR A 41 -2.47 2.90 -0.41
N VAL A 42 -1.56 3.54 -1.15
CA VAL A 42 -0.93 4.80 -0.73
C VAL A 42 -1.99 5.90 -0.58
N GLN A 43 -2.94 5.98 -1.51
CA GLN A 43 -4.04 6.95 -1.44
C GLN A 43 -5.22 6.49 -0.57
N MET A 44 -5.19 5.24 -0.08
CA MET A 44 -6.30 4.60 0.64
C MET A 44 -7.65 4.68 -0.09
N LYS A 45 -7.63 4.76 -1.43
CA LYS A 45 -8.81 4.98 -2.26
C LYS A 45 -9.54 3.66 -2.51
N GLY A 46 -10.80 3.56 -2.12
CA GLY A 46 -11.57 2.32 -2.26
C GLY A 46 -11.00 1.16 -1.45
N VAL A 47 -10.23 1.47 -0.40
CA VAL A 47 -9.74 0.51 0.58
C VAL A 47 -10.82 0.35 1.67
N PRO A 48 -11.20 -0.89 2.02
CA PRO A 48 -12.17 -1.17 3.08
C PRO A 48 -11.79 -0.53 4.43
N THR A 49 -12.79 -0.07 5.19
CA THR A 49 -12.59 0.63 6.46
C THR A 49 -11.79 -0.18 7.49
N ASN A 50 -11.99 -1.49 7.56
CA ASN A 50 -11.24 -2.36 8.47
C ASN A 50 -9.73 -2.35 8.20
N ILE A 51 -9.31 -2.28 6.94
CA ILE A 51 -7.91 -2.14 6.56
C ILE A 51 -7.38 -0.76 6.93
N ARG A 52 -8.20 0.29 6.74
CA ARG A 52 -7.81 1.67 7.11
C ARG A 52 -7.53 1.79 8.61
N ILE A 53 -8.46 1.30 9.44
CA ILE A 53 -8.30 1.26 10.90
C ILE A 53 -7.04 0.46 11.28
N ALA A 54 -6.80 -0.69 10.64
CA ALA A 54 -5.63 -1.50 10.93
C ALA A 54 -4.31 -0.78 10.58
N VAL A 55 -4.27 -0.05 9.45
CA VAL A 55 -3.10 0.78 9.07
C VAL A 55 -2.91 1.93 10.05
N GLU A 56 -3.97 2.64 10.44
CA GLU A 56 -3.90 3.75 11.40
C GLU A 56 -3.45 3.30 12.80
N THR A 57 -3.76 2.06 13.20
CA THR A 57 -3.33 1.50 14.49
C THR A 57 -1.84 1.13 14.50
N LEU A 58 -1.25 0.87 13.33
CA LEU A 58 0.12 0.37 13.17
C LEU A 58 1.12 1.45 12.70
N SER A 59 0.63 2.62 12.26
CA SER A 59 1.43 3.76 11.80
C SER A 59 1.88 4.66 12.95
#